data_AF-A0A7S0YVU8-F1
#
_entry.id   AF-A0A7S0YVU8-F1
#
_cell.length_a   1.000
_cell.length_b   1.000
_cell.length_c   1.000
_cell.angle_alpha   90.00
_cell.angle_beta   90.00
_cell.angle_gamma   90.00
#
_symmetry.space_group_name_H-M   'P 1'
#
loop_
_entity.id
_entity.type
_entity.pdbx_description
1 polymer ?
#
loop_
_entity_poly.entity_id
_entity_poly.type
_entity_poly.pdbx_seq_one_letter_code
_entity_poly.pdbx_strand_id
1 'polypeptide(L)'
;GGSRMKKGFMAASGRRPLYEEDNKDKGAHGTMKLGVAYNVFDGEELLLDSIRSVKPNVDYVAVVYQTLSNFGNPAHPKLEARLKHIQAMGLIDEMRLYEPKQFSDEEKAAMCSPSSRELGGPPSMVSNQ
;
A
#
# COMPACT_ATOMS: atom_id res chain seq x y z
N GLY A 1 -1.29 20.96 -41.38
CA GLY A 1 -1.86 20.18 -40.26
C GLY A 1 -1.58 18.72 -40.51
N GLY A 2 -1.12 18.00 -39.48
CA GLY A 2 -0.85 16.56 -39.56
C GLY A 2 0.61 16.20 -39.24
N SER A 3 0.96 16.20 -37.96
CA SER A 3 2.18 15.53 -37.47
C SER A 3 1.84 14.80 -36.18
N ARG A 4 1.72 13.47 -36.25
CA ARG A 4 1.88 12.60 -35.07
C ARG A 4 2.21 11.17 -35.50
N MET A 5 3.49 10.91 -35.71
CA MET A 5 4.06 9.58 -35.48
C MET A 5 5.15 9.73 -34.43
N LYS A 6 4.87 9.31 -33.20
CA LYS A 6 5.92 8.91 -32.27
C LYS A 6 5.89 7.38 -32.23
N LYS A 7 6.67 6.77 -33.13
CA LYS A 7 7.12 5.38 -33.00
C LYS A 7 8.04 5.31 -31.78
N GLY A 8 7.47 4.94 -30.63
CA GLY A 8 8.20 4.70 -29.39
C GLY A 8 8.50 3.22 -29.24
N PHE A 9 9.68 2.81 -29.69
CA PHE A 9 10.62 1.91 -29.00
C PHE A 9 10.02 0.80 -28.10
N MET A 10 9.84 -0.41 -28.63
CA MET A 10 10.01 -1.69 -27.90
C MET A 10 9.83 -2.87 -28.88
N ALA A 11 10.89 -3.20 -29.63
CA ALA A 11 10.93 -4.39 -30.48
C ALA A 11 12.18 -5.24 -30.20
N ALA A 12 12.56 -5.38 -28.92
CA ALA A 12 13.80 -6.07 -28.54
C ALA A 12 13.68 -7.08 -27.38
N SER A 13 12.49 -7.34 -26.83
CA SER A 13 12.38 -8.24 -25.65
C SER A 13 11.60 -9.53 -25.88
N GLY A 14 11.00 -9.76 -27.05
CA GLY A 14 10.22 -10.99 -27.33
C GLY A 14 9.07 -11.27 -26.35
N ARG A 15 8.80 -10.37 -25.41
CA ARG A 15 7.72 -10.48 -24.43
C ARG A 15 6.49 -9.83 -25.03
N ARG A 16 5.44 -10.64 -25.20
CA ARG A 16 4.10 -10.13 -25.50
C ARG A 16 3.64 -9.20 -24.36
N PRO A 17 2.90 -8.12 -24.66
CA PRO A 17 2.31 -7.27 -23.64
C PRO A 17 1.42 -8.11 -22.72
N LEU A 18 1.37 -7.77 -21.43
CA LEU A 18 0.60 -8.52 -20.44
C LEU A 18 -0.93 -8.40 -20.62
N TYR A 19 -1.36 -7.56 -21.56
CA TYR A 19 -2.75 -7.36 -21.96
C TYR A 19 -2.79 -7.23 -23.48
N GLU A 20 -3.61 -8.05 -24.14
CA GLU A 20 -4.00 -7.84 -25.53
C GLU A 20 -5.36 -7.13 -25.51
N GLU A 21 -5.51 -6.06 -26.31
CA GLU A 21 -6.80 -5.40 -26.50
C GLU A 21 -7.69 -6.24 -27.43
N ASP A 22 -8.10 -7.43 -26.97
CA ASP A 22 -9.05 -8.26 -27.69
C ASP A 22 -10.49 -7.81 -27.40
N ASN A 23 -10.95 -6.87 -28.23
CA ASN A 23 -12.37 -6.60 -28.41
C ASN A 23 -13.06 -7.82 -29.04
N LYS A 24 -13.47 -8.81 -28.23
CA LYS A 24 -14.60 -9.73 -28.46
C LYS A 24 -14.66 -10.82 -27.38
N ASP A 25 -15.36 -10.54 -26.28
CA ASP A 25 -16.21 -11.57 -25.68
C ASP A 25 -17.39 -10.92 -24.93
N LYS A 26 -18.61 -11.40 -25.20
CA LYS A 26 -19.86 -10.98 -24.51
C LYS A 26 -20.34 -12.12 -23.59
N GLY A 27 -19.41 -12.69 -22.82
CA GLY A 27 -19.70 -13.47 -21.61
C GLY A 27 -19.62 -12.56 -20.38
N ALA A 28 -20.31 -12.90 -19.29
CA ALA A 28 -20.34 -12.14 -18.04
C ALA A 28 -18.94 -12.01 -17.40
N HIS A 29 -18.12 -11.11 -17.93
CA HIS A 29 -16.85 -10.71 -17.33
C HIS A 29 -17.19 -9.80 -16.17
N GLY A 30 -17.08 -10.31 -14.94
CA GLY A 30 -17.08 -9.45 -13.75
C GLY A 30 -16.04 -8.37 -13.98
N THR A 31 -16.46 -7.11 -13.97
CA THR A 31 -15.55 -5.98 -14.13
C THR A 31 -14.48 -6.08 -13.05
N MET A 32 -13.22 -6.25 -13.46
CA MET A 32 -12.08 -6.30 -12.55
C MET A 32 -12.10 -5.04 -11.69
N LYS A 33 -12.11 -5.21 -10.36
CA LYS A 33 -12.07 -4.10 -9.41
C LYS A 33 -10.66 -3.92 -8.89
N LEU A 34 -10.19 -2.68 -8.83
CA LEU A 34 -8.89 -2.33 -8.28
C LEU A 34 -9.06 -1.58 -6.95
N GLY A 35 -8.41 -2.10 -5.90
CA GLY A 35 -8.37 -1.46 -4.60
C GLY A 35 -6.97 -0.95 -4.27
N VAL A 36 -6.90 0.13 -3.49
CA VAL A 36 -5.66 0.64 -2.88
C VAL A 36 -5.78 0.61 -1.36
N ALA A 37 -4.71 0.22 -0.68
CA ALA A 37 -4.61 0.24 0.77
C ALA A 37 -3.46 1.15 1.19
N TYR A 38 -3.75 2.13 2.03
CA TYR A 38 -2.76 3.01 2.65
C TYR A 38 -2.49 2.52 4.07
N ASN A 39 -1.22 2.33 4.41
CA ASN A 39 -0.80 2.12 5.80
C ASN A 39 -0.24 3.45 6.34
N VAL A 40 -0.88 4.01 7.36
CA VAL A 40 -0.64 5.37 7.82
C VAL A 40 -0.32 5.38 9.32
N PHE A 41 0.89 5.83 9.64
CA PHE A 41 1.29 6.16 11.01
C PHE A 41 1.75 7.63 11.10
N ASP A 42 2.46 8.07 10.06
CA ASP A 42 2.98 9.42 9.88
C ASP A 42 2.82 9.82 8.40
N GLY A 43 2.95 11.11 8.07
CA GLY A 43 2.83 11.63 6.71
C GLY A 43 1.40 11.88 6.26
N GLU A 44 0.47 12.11 7.19
CA GLU A 44 -0.94 12.36 6.85
C GLU A 44 -1.14 13.63 6.00
N GLU A 45 -0.13 14.51 5.93
CA GLU A 45 -0.10 15.68 5.08
C GLU A 45 -0.19 15.40 3.58
N LEU A 46 0.41 14.31 3.14
CA LEU A 46 0.43 13.91 1.73
C LEU A 46 -0.72 12.98 1.36
N LEU A 47 -1.39 12.38 2.35
CA LEU A 47 -2.40 11.35 2.14
C LEU A 47 -3.57 11.84 1.28
N LEU A 48 -4.05 13.05 1.53
CA LEU A 48 -5.19 13.61 0.79
C LEU A 48 -4.89 13.75 -0.71
N ASP A 49 -3.76 14.34 -1.06
CA ASP A 49 -3.38 14.57 -2.44
C ASP A 49 -3.02 13.26 -3.15
N SER A 50 -2.40 12.32 -2.42
CA SER A 50 -2.17 10.97 -2.92
C SER A 50 -3.49 10.27 -3.28
N ILE A 51 -4.46 10.24 -2.37
CA ILE A 51 -5.76 9.60 -2.63
C ILE A 51 -6.46 10.26 -3.83
N ARG A 52 -6.47 11.60 -3.91
CA ARG A 52 -7.08 12.32 -5.04
C ARG A 52 -6.45 11.96 -6.38
N SER A 53 -5.14 11.74 -6.42
CA SER A 53 -4.44 11.39 -7.65
C SER A 53 -4.80 9.98 -8.16
N VAL A 54 -5.09 9.04 -7.25
CA VAL A 54 -5.40 7.64 -7.61
C VAL A 54 -6.89 7.33 -7.68
N LYS A 55 -7.76 8.09 -6.97
CA LYS A 55 -9.21 7.82 -6.87
C LYS A 55 -9.92 7.63 -8.21
N PRO A 56 -9.59 8.34 -9.31
CA PRO A 56 -10.23 8.11 -10.62
C PRO A 56 -9.91 6.74 -11.24
N ASN A 57 -8.85 6.06 -10.77
CA ASN A 57 -8.33 4.83 -11.35
C ASN A 57 -8.60 3.59 -10.47
N VAL A 58 -9.22 3.77 -9.30
CA VAL A 58 -9.45 2.69 -8.32
C VAL A 58 -10.90 2.69 -7.87
N ASP A 59 -11.44 1.50 -7.63
CA ASP A 59 -12.81 1.29 -7.16
C ASP A 59 -12.94 1.38 -5.64
N TYR A 60 -11.83 1.20 -4.91
CA TYR A 60 -11.86 1.08 -3.46
C TYR A 60 -10.59 1.63 -2.80
N VAL A 61 -10.76 2.37 -1.71
CA VAL A 61 -9.70 2.95 -0.90
C VAL A 61 -9.86 2.49 0.54
N ALA A 62 -8.92 1.68 1.02
CA ALA A 62 -8.80 1.31 2.42
C ALA A 62 -7.66 2.08 3.09
N VAL A 63 -7.85 2.50 4.33
CA VAL A 63 -6.80 3.07 5.17
C VAL A 63 -6.65 2.24 6.42
N VAL A 64 -5.48 1.66 6.60
CA VAL A 64 -5.04 1.06 7.85
C VAL A 64 -4.20 2.09 8.57
N TYR A 65 -4.54 2.42 9.81
CA TYR A 65 -3.82 3.42 10.57
C TYR A 65 -3.42 2.91 11.96
N GLN A 66 -2.38 3.50 12.52
CA GLN A 66 -1.84 3.17 13.84
C GLN A 66 -1.83 4.42 14.73
N THR A 67 -2.20 4.29 16.00
CA THR A 67 -2.06 5.37 17.01
C THR A 67 -0.78 5.23 17.82
N LEU A 68 -0.16 4.06 17.78
CA LEU A 68 1.14 3.74 18.38
C LEU A 68 2.01 3.04 17.33
N SER A 69 3.28 3.43 17.25
CA SER A 69 4.24 2.77 16.38
C SER A 69 4.55 1.36 16.90
N ASN A 70 5.19 0.54 16.07
CA ASN A 70 5.73 -0.76 16.50
C ASN A 70 6.78 -0.66 17.62
N PHE A 71 7.28 0.56 17.90
CA PHE A 71 8.23 0.88 18.97
C PHE A 71 7.58 1.62 20.15
N GLY A 72 6.25 1.81 20.14
CA GLY A 72 5.51 2.46 21.22
C GLY A 72 5.43 3.99 21.14
N ASN A 73 5.88 4.61 20.04
CA ASN A 73 5.78 6.06 19.87
C ASN A 73 4.35 6.45 19.49
N PRO A 74 3.76 7.50 20.10
CA PRO A 74 2.43 7.97 19.75
C PRO A 74 2.42 8.58 18.34
N ALA A 75 1.32 8.36 17.61
CA ALA A 75 1.05 9.03 16.35
C ALA A 75 0.75 10.52 16.56
N HIS A 76 0.73 11.28 15.47
CA HIS A 76 0.39 12.69 15.54
C HIS A 76 -1.04 12.90 16.06
N PRO A 77 -1.29 13.85 17.00
CA PRO A 77 -2.60 13.99 17.66
C PRO A 77 -3.77 14.31 16.73
N LYS A 78 -3.48 14.83 15.53
CA LYS A 78 -4.49 15.19 14.53
C LYS A 78 -4.75 14.10 13.50
N LEU A 79 -4.02 12.98 13.55
CA LEU A 79 -4.12 11.89 12.57
C LEU A 79 -5.58 11.43 12.41
N GLU A 80 -6.21 11.00 13.49
CA GLU A 80 -7.60 10.52 13.45
C GLU A 80 -8.60 11.56 12.95
N ALA A 81 -8.45 12.80 13.41
CA ALA A 81 -9.33 13.89 12.98
C ALA A 81 -9.21 14.14 11.47
N ARG A 82 -7.98 14.06 10.94
CA ARG A 82 -7.72 14.21 9.52
C ARG A 82 -8.27 13.03 8.71
N LEU A 83 -8.08 11.80 9.18
CA LEU A 83 -8.64 10.61 8.53
C LEU A 83 -10.17 10.67 8.47
N LYS A 84 -10.83 11.05 9.58
CA LYS A 84 -12.28 11.26 9.63
C LYS A 84 -12.74 12.34 8.66
N HIS A 85 -11.98 13.42 8.52
CA HIS A 85 -12.27 14.47 7.53
C HIS A 85 -12.20 13.95 6.09
N ILE A 86 -11.15 13.20 5.75
CA ILE A 86 -10.98 12.62 4.40
C ILE A 86 -12.07 11.57 4.12
N GLN A 87 -12.44 10.76 5.11
CA GLN A 87 -13.54 9.80 4.99
C GLN A 87 -14.88 10.49 4.77
N ALA A 88 -15.17 11.59 5.48
CA ALA A 88 -16.39 12.37 5.31
C ALA A 88 -16.51 13.00 3.91
N MET A 89 -15.38 13.20 3.21
CA MET A 89 -15.37 13.63 1.81
C MET A 89 -15.65 12.49 0.80
N GLY A 90 -15.84 11.25 1.26
CA GLY A 90 -16.05 10.08 0.40
C GLY A 90 -14.78 9.57 -0.30
N LEU A 91 -13.61 9.97 0.18
CA LEU A 91 -12.33 9.56 -0.42
C LEU A 91 -11.79 8.25 0.15
N ILE A 92 -12.22 7.86 1.35
CA ILE A 92 -11.86 6.61 2.01
C ILE A 92 -13.13 5.78 2.19
N ASP A 93 -13.11 4.56 1.69
CA ASP A 93 -14.24 3.63 1.75
C ASP A 93 -14.22 2.82 3.06
N GLU A 94 -13.02 2.45 3.55
CA GLU A 94 -12.85 1.75 4.83
C GLU A 94 -11.64 2.27 5.61
N MET A 95 -11.81 2.39 6.93
CA MET A 95 -10.73 2.68 7.86
C MET A 95 -10.61 1.57 8.90
N ARG A 96 -9.37 1.14 9.16
CA ARG A 96 -9.05 0.13 10.18
C ARG A 96 -7.93 0.62 11.08
N LEU A 97 -8.20 0.62 12.38
CA LEU A 97 -7.15 0.76 13.38
C LEU A 97 -6.36 -0.55 13.45
N TYR A 98 -5.04 -0.46 13.34
CA TYR A 98 -4.11 -1.52 13.64
C TYR A 98 -3.47 -1.25 15.00
N GLU A 99 -3.62 -2.21 15.90
CA GLU A 99 -2.96 -2.20 17.20
C GLU A 99 -1.75 -3.14 17.13
N PRO A 100 -0.51 -2.62 17.20
CA PRO A 100 0.68 -3.46 17.18
C PRO A 100 0.68 -4.43 18.36
N LYS A 101 0.86 -5.72 18.08
CA LYS A 101 1.16 -6.70 19.12
C LYS A 101 2.64 -6.58 19.48
N GLN A 102 2.92 -6.42 20.77
CA GLN A 102 4.27 -6.54 21.27
C GLN A 102 4.58 -8.03 21.47
N PHE A 103 5.76 -8.44 21.01
CA PHE A 103 6.27 -9.79 21.18
C PHE A 103 7.56 -9.74 21.99
N SER A 104 7.75 -10.70 22.89
CA SER A 104 9.04 -10.91 23.55
C SER A 104 10.09 -11.41 22.55
N ASP A 105 11.37 -11.32 22.92
CA ASP A 105 12.43 -11.80 22.05
C ASP A 105 12.41 -13.33 21.90
N GLU A 106 11.97 -14.05 22.93
CA GLU A 106 11.73 -15.49 22.89
C GLU A 106 10.61 -15.85 21.91
N GLU A 107 9.49 -15.09 21.93
CA GLU A 107 8.37 -15.29 21.01
C GLU A 107 8.78 -15.00 19.56
N LYS A 108 9.54 -13.93 19.33
CA LYS A 108 10.10 -13.63 18.00
C LYS A 108 11.01 -14.76 17.52
N ALA A 109 11.89 -15.25 18.40
CA ALA A 109 12.80 -16.34 18.07
C ALA A 109 12.07 -17.66 17.76
N ALA A 110 10.96 -17.94 18.45
CA ALA A 110 10.13 -19.12 18.21
C ALA A 110 9.36 -19.05 16.88
N MET A 111 8.99 -17.84 16.43
CA MET A 111 8.27 -17.64 15.16
C MET A 111 9.18 -17.59 13.93
N CYS A 112 10.47 -17.28 14.09
CA CYS A 112 11.43 -17.31 13.00
C CYS A 112 11.72 -18.74 12.55
N SER A 113 11.54 -19.03 11.26
CA SER A 113 12.00 -20.31 10.70
C SER A 113 13.51 -20.43 10.87
N PRO A 114 14.04 -21.65 11.14
CA PRO A 114 15.48 -21.86 11.36
C PRO A 114 16.37 -21.34 10.20
N SER A 115 15.83 -21.26 8.98
CA SER A 115 16.50 -20.74 7.78
C SER A 115 16.84 -19.24 7.80
N SER A 116 16.24 -18.45 8.71
CA SER A 116 16.53 -17.01 8.80
C SER A 116 17.93 -16.71 9.36
N ARG A 117 18.53 -17.63 10.12
CA ARG A 117 19.94 -17.56 10.54
C ARG A 117 20.93 -17.83 9.40
N GLU A 118 20.50 -18.49 8.33
CA GLU A 118 21.36 -18.86 7.20
C GLU A 118 21.48 -17.74 6.14
N LEU A 119 20.56 -16.76 6.15
CA LEU A 119 20.52 -15.68 5.17
C LEU A 119 21.41 -14.47 5.50
N GLY A 120 22.27 -14.57 6.53
CA GLY A 120 23.43 -13.69 6.70
C GLY A 120 23.13 -12.21 6.96
N GLY A 121 21.93 -11.86 7.42
CA GLY A 121 21.65 -10.50 7.90
C GLY A 121 22.43 -10.21 9.18
N PRO A 122 23.11 -9.05 9.31
CA PRO A 122 23.80 -8.71 10.56
C PRO A 122 22.79 -8.70 11.71
N PRO A 123 23.13 -9.24 12.89
CA PRO A 123 22.26 -9.14 14.05
C PRO A 123 21.99 -7.67 14.33
N SER A 124 20.72 -7.27 14.28
CA SER A 124 20.32 -5.91 14.64
C SER A 124 20.79 -5.63 16.05
N MET A 125 21.71 -4.68 16.23
CA MET A 125 22.16 -4.25 17.53
C MET A 125 20.99 -3.59 18.26
N VAL A 126 20.31 -4.37 19.11
CA VAL A 126 19.41 -3.83 20.12
C VAL A 126 20.31 -3.17 21.17
N SER A 127 20.44 -1.85 21.07
CA SER A 127 21.09 -1.05 22.11
C SER A 127 20.24 -1.10 23.37
N ASN A 128 20.73 -1.76 24.42
CA ASN A 128 20.23 -1.55 25.77
C ASN A 128 20.65 -0.15 26.23
N GLN A 129 19.66 0.73 26.45
CA GLN A 129 19.76 1.86 27.37
C GLN A 129 18.59 1.80 28.35
#